data_AF-A0A2X1RQW7-F1
#
_entry.id   AF-A0A2X1RQW7-F1
#
_cell.length_a   1.000
_cell.length_b   1.000
_cell.length_c   1.000
_cell.angle_alpha   90.00
_cell.angle_beta   90.00
_cell.angle_gamma   90.00
#
_symmetry.space_group_name_H-M   'P 1'
#
loop_
_entity.id
_entity.type
_entity.pdbx_description
1 polymer ?
#
loop_
_entity_poly.entity_id
_entity_poly.type
_entity_poly.pdbx_seq_one_letter_code
_entity_poly.pdbx_strand_id
1 'polypeptide(L)'
;MSQRCVFFEFQLLQILGYGVDFLHCAGSGEPVDFSMTYRYREEKGFIASLVKDNLSFYGRDLLAFEALDFSDNAVRQAAKRFTRIALKPYLGDKPLKSRELFTQNILLLK
;
A
#
# COMPACT_ATOMS: atom_id res chain seq x y z
N MET A 1 6.79 6.67 15.34
CA MET A 1 5.84 5.52 15.44
C MET A 1 5.21 5.09 14.11
N SER A 2 4.88 6.00 13.17
CA SER A 2 4.14 5.65 11.94
C SER A 2 4.85 4.72 10.94
N GLN A 3 6.19 4.73 10.87
CA GLN A 3 6.98 4.01 9.87
C GLN A 3 7.06 2.49 10.14
N ARG A 4 7.06 2.07 11.42
CA ARG A 4 7.15 0.65 11.81
C ARG A 4 5.91 -0.17 11.43
N CYS A 5 4.71 0.41 11.47
CA CYS A 5 3.48 -0.32 11.10
C CYS A 5 3.38 -0.58 9.60
N VAL A 6 3.77 0.39 8.77
CA VAL A 6 3.68 0.25 7.30
C VAL A 6 4.59 -0.87 6.81
N PHE A 7 5.83 -0.91 7.32
CA PHE A 7 6.78 -1.96 7.00
C PHE A 7 6.24 -3.34 7.38
N PHE A 8 5.65 -3.49 8.58
CA PHE A 8 5.07 -4.76 9.02
C PHE A 8 3.90 -5.21 8.14
N GLU A 9 2.99 -4.31 7.77
CA GLU A 9 1.86 -4.62 6.88
C GLU A 9 2.34 -5.06 5.48
N PHE A 10 3.36 -4.40 4.94
CA PHE A 10 3.96 -4.76 3.66
C PHE A 10 4.66 -6.12 3.71
N GLN A 11 5.41 -6.37 4.79
CA GLN A 11 6.07 -7.65 4.99
C GLN A 11 5.06 -8.80 5.18
N LEU A 12 3.93 -8.53 5.86
CA LEU A 12 2.84 -9.48 5.98
C LEU A 12 2.25 -9.83 4.61
N LEU A 13 2.02 -8.85 3.74
CA LEU A 13 1.55 -9.08 2.37
C LEU A 13 2.52 -9.96 1.56
N GLN A 14 3.83 -9.74 1.70
CA GLN A 14 4.85 -10.56 1.06
C GLN A 14 4.81 -12.01 1.56
N ILE A 15 4.69 -12.22 2.88
CA ILE A 15 4.60 -13.57 3.47
C ILE A 15 3.31 -14.29 3.05
N LEU A 16 2.20 -13.56 2.89
CA LEU A 16 0.94 -14.11 2.38
C LEU A 16 1.01 -14.51 0.90
N GLY A 17 2.13 -14.25 0.22
CA GLY A 17 2.28 -14.52 -1.20
C GLY A 17 1.50 -13.54 -2.08
N TYR A 18 1.23 -12.33 -1.57
CA TYR A 18 0.64 -11.24 -2.36
C TYR A 18 1.71 -10.70 -3.32
N GLY A 19 2.03 -11.49 -4.36
CA GLY A 19 3.06 -11.24 -5.36
C GLY A 19 2.67 -10.14 -6.34
N VAL A 20 2.54 -8.92 -5.83
CA VAL A 20 2.28 -7.74 -6.65
C VAL A 20 3.60 -7.24 -7.23
N ASP A 21 3.66 -7.14 -8.55
CA ASP A 21 4.78 -6.51 -9.24
C ASP A 21 4.64 -4.98 -9.13
N PHE A 22 5.63 -4.34 -8.50
CA PHE A 22 5.73 -2.89 -8.36
C PHE A 22 6.67 -2.26 -9.41
N LEU A 23 7.42 -3.08 -10.13
CA LEU A 23 8.42 -2.66 -11.11
C LEU A 23 7.86 -2.64 -12.53
N HIS A 24 6.84 -3.43 -12.83
CA HIS A 24 6.22 -3.48 -14.15
C HIS A 24 4.72 -3.19 -14.11
N CYS A 25 4.26 -2.50 -15.15
CA CYS A 25 2.85 -2.33 -15.42
C CYS A 25 2.23 -3.66 -15.82
N ALA A 26 1.24 -4.14 -15.09
CA ALA A 26 0.57 -5.40 -15.37
C ALA A 26 -0.22 -5.43 -16.69
N GLY A 27 -0.58 -4.26 -17.23
CA GLY A 27 -1.31 -4.16 -18.49
C GLY A 27 -0.40 -4.19 -19.72
N SER A 28 0.73 -3.49 -19.66
CA SER A 28 1.64 -3.32 -20.82
C SER A 28 2.94 -4.11 -20.71
N GLY A 29 3.32 -4.57 -19.51
CA GLY A 29 4.64 -5.16 -19.24
C GLY A 29 5.79 -4.14 -19.20
N GLU A 30 5.49 -2.86 -19.43
CA GLU A 30 6.47 -1.77 -19.40
C GLU A 30 6.94 -1.51 -17.96
N PRO A 31 8.20 -1.09 -17.77
CA PRO A 31 8.69 -0.69 -16.46
C PRO A 31 7.90 0.50 -15.90
N VAL A 32 7.83 0.58 -14.57
CA VAL A 32 7.18 1.68 -13.86
C VAL A 32 8.02 2.96 -13.97
N ASP A 33 7.41 4.02 -14.49
CA ASP A 33 8.01 5.34 -14.61
C ASP A 33 7.69 6.16 -13.36
N PHE A 34 8.72 6.80 -12.80
CA PHE A 34 8.67 7.62 -11.59
C PHE A 34 7.56 8.70 -11.62
N SER A 35 7.36 9.33 -12.78
CA SER A 35 6.45 10.47 -12.98
C SER A 35 5.02 10.07 -13.33
N MET A 36 4.82 8.83 -13.76
CA MET A 36 3.51 8.31 -14.18
C MET A 36 2.65 7.91 -12.99
N THR A 37 1.34 7.80 -13.26
CA THR A 37 0.37 7.29 -12.29
C THR A 37 -0.15 5.92 -12.69
N TYR A 38 -0.34 5.09 -11.67
CA TYR A 38 -0.74 3.70 -11.79
C TYR A 38 -1.94 3.47 -10.90
N ARG A 39 -2.92 2.76 -11.44
CA ARG A 39 -4.12 2.35 -10.73
C ARG A 39 -3.98 0.91 -10.30
N TYR A 40 -4.20 0.66 -9.01
CA TYR A 40 -4.26 -0.68 -8.46
C TYR A 40 -5.54 -1.39 -8.86
N ARG A 41 -5.41 -2.63 -9.34
CA ARG A 41 -6.51 -3.58 -9.55
C ARG A 41 -6.22 -4.88 -8.83
N GLU A 42 -7.21 -5.35 -8.07
CA GLU A 42 -7.16 -6.66 -7.42
C GLU A 42 -6.87 -7.76 -8.47
N GLU A 43 -6.02 -8.72 -8.10
CA GLU A 43 -5.57 -9.86 -8.92
C GLU A 43 -4.75 -9.52 -10.17
N LYS A 44 -4.79 -8.28 -10.67
CA LYS A 44 -4.02 -7.83 -11.83
C LYS A 44 -2.77 -7.05 -11.47
N GLY A 45 -2.76 -6.32 -10.36
CA GLY A 45 -1.63 -5.44 -9.97
C GLY A 45 -1.81 -4.00 -10.46
N PHE A 46 -0.70 -3.33 -10.78
CA PHE A 46 -0.68 -1.90 -11.14
C PHE A 46 -0.78 -1.68 -12.64
N ILE A 47 -1.73 -0.87 -13.08
CA ILE A 47 -1.95 -0.55 -14.49
C ILE A 47 -1.79 0.96 -14.69
N ALA A 48 -1.00 1.37 -15.68
CA ALA A 48 -0.84 2.78 -16.04
C ALA A 48 -2.20 3.43 -16.29
N SER A 49 -2.48 4.53 -15.60
CA SER A 49 -3.75 5.23 -15.71
C SER A 49 -3.59 6.70 -15.38
N LEU A 50 -4.21 7.56 -16.17
CA LEU A 50 -4.26 9.01 -15.94
C LEU A 50 -5.39 9.41 -14.97
N VAL A 51 -6.28 8.47 -14.64
CA VAL A 51 -7.38 8.71 -13.71
C VAL A 51 -6.82 8.78 -12.29
N LYS A 52 -7.17 9.84 -11.55
CA LYS A 52 -6.77 10.02 -10.15
C LYS A 52 -7.92 9.68 -9.22
N ASP A 53 -7.76 8.62 -8.44
CA ASP A 53 -8.69 8.22 -7.40
C ASP A 53 -7.99 7.56 -6.19
N ASN A 54 -8.79 7.02 -5.27
CA ASN A 54 -8.28 6.35 -4.07
C ASN A 54 -7.50 5.04 -4.34
N LEU A 55 -7.51 4.52 -5.57
CA LEU A 55 -6.74 3.36 -6.01
C LEU A 55 -5.53 3.78 -6.87
N SER A 56 -5.27 5.07 -6.99
CA SER A 56 -4.19 5.62 -7.80
C SER A 56 -2.94 5.91 -6.97
N PHE A 57 -1.78 5.61 -7.56
CA PHE A 57 -0.47 5.70 -6.93
C PHE A 57 0.52 6.26 -7.95
N TYR A 58 1.53 7.00 -7.49
CA TYR A 58 2.59 7.44 -8.38
C TYR A 58 3.63 6.33 -8.56
N GLY A 59 4.30 6.28 -9.71
CA GLY A 59 5.37 5.32 -9.94
C GLY A 59 6.50 5.47 -8.93
N ARG A 60 6.83 6.70 -8.50
CA ARG A 60 7.76 6.92 -7.38
C ARG A 60 7.34 6.19 -6.09
N ASP A 61 6.04 6.10 -5.82
CA ASP A 61 5.55 5.43 -4.62
C ASP A 61 5.73 3.91 -4.79
N LEU A 62 5.44 3.36 -5.97
CA LEU A 62 5.63 1.93 -6.29
C LEU A 62 7.10 1.52 -6.21
N LEU A 63 8.00 2.32 -6.80
CA LEU A 63 9.44 2.07 -6.73
C LEU A 63 9.94 2.11 -5.27
N ALA A 64 9.40 3.01 -4.46
CA ALA A 64 9.71 3.07 -3.03
C ALA A 64 9.12 1.87 -2.25
N PHE A 65 7.96 1.34 -2.67
CA PHE A 65 7.39 0.13 -2.09
C PHE A 65 8.26 -1.10 -2.35
N GLU A 66 8.78 -1.24 -3.57
CA GLU A 66 9.72 -2.30 -3.94
C GLU A 66 11.00 -2.20 -3.10
N ALA A 67 11.55 -1.00 -2.97
CA ALA A 67 12.74 -0.75 -2.15
C ALA A 67 12.49 -0.84 -0.63
N LEU A 68 11.23 -1.02 -0.20
CA LEU A 68 10.79 -0.90 1.19
C LEU A 68 11.22 0.41 1.86
N ASP A 69 11.39 1.47 1.07
CA ASP A 69 11.79 2.79 1.55
C ASP A 69 10.56 3.65 1.84
N PHE A 70 10.22 3.72 3.13
CA PHE A 70 9.11 4.55 3.62
C PHE A 70 9.61 5.80 4.33
N SER A 71 10.75 6.37 3.93
CA SER A 71 11.32 7.59 4.52
C SER A 71 10.45 8.84 4.30
N ASP A 72 9.79 8.95 3.15
CA ASP A 72 8.87 10.04 2.81
C ASP A 72 7.47 9.85 3.45
N ASN A 73 6.89 10.94 3.94
CA ASN A 73 5.50 10.98 4.40
C ASN A 73 4.49 10.63 3.30
N ALA A 74 4.69 11.10 2.07
CA ALA A 74 3.78 10.84 0.95
C ALA A 74 3.75 9.34 0.62
N VAL A 75 4.92 8.71 0.53
CA VAL A 75 5.07 7.28 0.31
C VAL A 75 4.42 6.48 1.45
N ARG A 76 4.58 6.89 2.71
CA ARG A 76 3.89 6.23 3.84
C ARG A 76 2.37 6.28 3.74
N GLN A 77 1.80 7.41 3.32
CA GLN A 77 0.35 7.55 3.15
C GLN A 77 -0.15 6.68 2.00
N ALA A 78 0.61 6.62 0.90
CA ALA A 78 0.34 5.76 -0.23
C ALA A 78 0.39 4.27 0.18
N ALA A 79 1.45 3.85 0.88
CA ALA A 79 1.63 2.48 1.35
C ALA A 79 0.48 2.04 2.27
N LYS A 80 0.07 2.87 3.24
CA LYS A 80 -1.10 2.59 4.11
C LYS A 80 -2.41 2.44 3.33
N ARG A 81 -2.59 3.23 2.27
CA ARG A 81 -3.76 3.09 1.41
C ARG A 81 -3.73 1.77 0.68
N PHE A 82 -2.58 1.44 0.07
CA PHE A 82 -2.38 0.18 -0.64
C PHE A 82 -2.59 -1.04 0.27
N THR A 83 -1.91 -1.11 1.42
CA THR A 83 -2.03 -2.24 2.34
C THR A 83 -3.46 -2.45 2.81
N ARG A 84 -4.19 -1.36 3.07
CA ARG A 84 -5.61 -1.44 3.43
C ARG A 84 -6.48 -2.00 2.31
N ILE A 85 -6.21 -1.67 1.05
CA ILE A 85 -6.95 -2.20 -0.09
C ILE A 85 -6.60 -3.67 -0.29
N ALA A 86 -5.31 -4.00 -0.33
CA ALA A 86 -4.79 -5.36 -0.52
C ALA A 86 -5.26 -6.34 0.57
N LEU A 87 -5.29 -5.89 1.83
CA LEU A 87 -5.71 -6.73 2.96
C LEU A 87 -7.23 -6.81 3.12
N LYS A 88 -8.01 -5.88 2.56
CA LYS A 88 -9.47 -5.84 2.67
C LYS A 88 -10.14 -7.20 2.36
N PRO A 89 -9.85 -7.89 1.24
CA PRO A 89 -10.45 -9.20 0.96
C PRO A 89 -10.10 -10.27 1.99
N TYR A 90 -8.90 -10.22 2.60
CA TYR A 90 -8.46 -11.22 3.59
C TYR A 90 -9.04 -11.00 4.99
N LEU A 91 -9.49 -9.78 5.30
CA LEU A 91 -10.00 -9.41 6.62
C LEU A 91 -11.54 -9.50 6.72
N GLY A 92 -12.24 -9.55 5.59
CA GLY A 92 -13.70 -9.51 5.55
C GLY A 92 -14.26 -8.24 6.19
N ASP A 93 -15.44 -8.33 6.81
CA ASP A 93 -16.09 -7.21 7.53
C ASP A 93 -15.45 -6.90 8.90
N LYS A 94 -14.41 -7.64 9.31
CA LYS A 94 -13.77 -7.40 10.61
C LYS A 94 -12.78 -6.24 10.47
N PRO A 95 -12.99 -5.12 11.17
CA PRO A 95 -11.99 -4.06 11.19
C PRO A 95 -10.67 -4.63 11.71
N LEU A 96 -9.56 -4.27 11.08
CA LEU A 96 -8.22 -4.61 11.57
C LEU A 96 -8.12 -4.24 13.06
N LYS A 97 -8.00 -5.25 13.92
CA LYS A 97 -7.84 -5.08 15.38
C LYS A 97 -6.63 -4.23 15.78
N SER A 98 -5.70 -3.96 14.86
CA SER A 98 -4.65 -2.97 15.08
C SER A 98 -5.23 -1.58 15.42
N ARG A 99 -6.41 -1.21 14.88
CA ARG A 99 -7.10 0.04 15.22
C ARG A 99 -7.73 0.05 16.61
N GLU A 100 -8.14 -1.09 17.18
CA GLU A 100 -8.59 -1.13 18.57
C GLU A 100 -7.41 -0.89 19.54
N LEU A 101 -6.22 -1.41 19.21
CA LEU A 101 -5.00 -1.14 19.98
C LEU A 101 -4.54 0.32 19.91
N PHE A 102 -4.81 1.03 18.81
CA PHE A 102 -4.46 2.47 18.69
C PHE A 102 -5.54 3.42 19.21
N THR A 103 -6.81 3.01 19.27
CA THR A 103 -7.89 3.83 19.83
C THR A 103 -7.91 3.74 21.35
N GLN A 104 -7.52 2.60 21.94
CA GLN A 104 -7.50 2.45 23.41
C GLN A 104 -6.35 3.19 24.11
N ASN A 105 -5.36 3.73 23.40
CA ASN A 105 -4.25 4.44 24.03
C ASN A 105 -4.35 5.98 23.97
N ILE A 106 -5.46 6.55 23.49
CA ILE A 106 -5.75 8.00 23.53
C ILE A 106 -6.70 8.37 24.69
N LEU A 107 -7.16 7.40 25.49
CA LEU A 107 -8.05 7.64 26.64
C LEU A 107 -7.38 7.47 28.02
N LEU A 108 -6.06 7.21 28.09
CA LEU A 108 -5.32 7.05 29.36
C LEU A 108 -4.34 8.20 29.67
N LEU A 109 -4.58 9.40 29.15
CA LEU A 109 -3.86 10.63 29.53
C LEU A 109 -4.84 11.79 29.82
N LYS A 110 -5.84 11.52 30.66
CA LYS A 110 -6.51 12.55 31.47
C LYS A 110 -6.57 12.08 32.91
#